data_AF-A0A7J4NR29-F1
#
_entry.id   AF-A0A7J4NR29-F1
#
_cell.length_a   1.000
_cell.length_b   1.000
_cell.length_c   1.000
_cell.angle_alpha   90.00
_cell.angle_beta   90.00
_cell.angle_gamma   90.00
#
_symmetry.space_group_name_H-M   'P 1'
#
loop_
_entity.id
_entity.type
_entity.pdbx_description
1 polymer ?
#
loop_
_entity_poly.entity_id
_entity_poly.type
_entity_poly.pdbx_seq_one_letter_code
_entity_poly.pdbx_strand_id
1 'polypeptide(L)'
;WVGEGRFGEWLRNVKDWAISRERYWGTPLPVWRSNSGQMKCIGSIAELQQEVEKARAAGIENPDCPSDVDLHRPIVDSFVLLGDDGEPMHREPFVMDCWFDS
;
A
#
# COMPACT_ATOMS: atom_id res chain seq x y z
N TRP A 1 36.91 -9.04 18.25
CA TRP A 1 36.96 -9.16 16.78
C TRP A 1 35.59 -9.65 16.30
N VAL A 2 34.72 -8.72 15.87
CA VAL A 2 33.52 -9.11 15.14
C VAL A 2 34.02 -9.48 13.74
N GLY A 3 34.19 -10.78 13.50
CA GLY A 3 34.68 -11.28 12.22
C GLY A 3 33.68 -11.04 11.09
N GLU A 4 34.19 -10.80 9.90
CA GLU A 4 33.44 -10.51 8.65
C GLU A 4 32.47 -11.64 8.23
N GLY A 5 32.51 -12.80 8.88
CA GLY A 5 31.72 -13.97 8.53
C GLY A 5 30.23 -13.92 8.91
N ARG A 6 29.82 -13.16 9.93
CA ARG A 6 28.42 -13.21 10.43
C ARG A 6 27.39 -12.64 9.45
N PHE A 7 27.70 -11.51 8.82
CA PHE A 7 26.81 -10.91 7.82
C PHE A 7 26.82 -11.74 6.52
N GLY A 8 27.99 -12.27 6.13
CA GLY A 8 28.13 -13.14 4.96
C GLY A 8 27.37 -14.47 5.09
N GLU A 9 27.41 -15.12 6.27
CA GLU A 9 26.61 -16.32 6.57
C GLU A 9 25.10 -16.03 6.53
N TRP A 10 24.68 -14.85 7.00
CA TRP A 10 23.28 -14.43 6.96
C TRP A 10 22.78 -14.19 5.53
N LEU A 11 23.58 -13.50 4.70
CA LEU A 11 23.25 -13.29 3.27
C LEU A 11 23.15 -14.60 2.50
N ARG A 12 24.02 -15.57 2.78
CA ARG A 12 23.99 -16.89 2.11
C ARG A 12 22.72 -17.69 2.40
N ASN A 13 22.03 -17.40 3.50
CA ASN A 13 20.81 -18.07 3.92
C ASN A 13 19.61 -17.11 3.99
N VAL A 14 19.69 -15.97 3.29
CA VAL A 14 18.65 -14.95 3.33
C VAL A 14 17.35 -15.55 2.77
N LYS A 15 16.27 -15.32 3.50
CA LYS A 15 14.92 -15.71 3.10
C LYS A 15 14.16 -14.47 2.68
N ASP A 16 13.04 -14.68 2.00
CA ASP A 16 12.11 -13.59 1.68
C ASP A 16 11.72 -12.83 2.94
N TRP A 17 11.77 -11.51 2.84
CA TRP A 17 11.30 -10.64 3.90
C TRP A 17 9.78 -10.48 3.77
N ALA A 18 9.05 -11.11 4.67
CA ALA A 18 7.62 -10.84 4.83
C ALA A 18 7.45 -9.42 5.41
N ILE A 19 7.21 -8.43 4.55
CA ILE A 19 7.11 -7.00 4.92
C ILE A 19 5.70 -6.57 5.37
N SER A 20 4.67 -7.36 5.09
CA SER A 20 3.30 -7.04 5.53
C SER A 20 3.10 -7.38 7.01
N ARG A 21 2.37 -6.50 7.71
CA ARG A 21 2.03 -6.66 9.13
C ARG A 21 0.54 -6.42 9.34
N GLU A 22 -0.10 -7.31 10.08
CA GLU A 22 -1.47 -7.13 10.59
C GLU A 22 -1.44 -6.25 11.86
N ARG A 23 -1.36 -4.94 11.66
CA ARG A 23 -1.37 -3.94 12.74
C ARG A 23 -2.27 -2.77 12.36
N TYR A 24 -2.66 -1.99 13.37
CA TYR A 24 -3.46 -0.78 13.17
C TYR A 24 -2.62 0.46 12.88
N TRP A 25 -1.42 0.55 13.48
CA TRP A 25 -0.53 1.71 13.35
C TRP A 25 0.77 1.32 12.66
N GLY A 26 1.16 2.13 11.66
CA GLY A 26 2.31 1.94 10.78
C GLY A 26 2.01 2.50 9.39
N THR A 27 3.03 2.62 8.54
CA THR A 27 2.86 3.07 7.15
C THR A 27 1.93 2.12 6.40
N PRO A 28 0.75 2.58 5.92
CA PRO A 28 -0.18 1.69 5.23
C PRO A 28 0.41 1.17 3.92
N LEU A 29 0.23 -0.13 3.63
CA LEU A 29 0.66 -0.71 2.36
C LEU A 29 -0.13 -0.06 1.22
N PRO A 30 0.52 0.58 0.22
CA PRO A 30 -0.17 1.36 -0.81
C PRO A 30 -0.64 0.48 -1.98
N VAL A 31 -1.23 -0.68 -1.67
CA VAL A 31 -1.70 -1.65 -2.67
C VAL A 31 -3.21 -1.74 -2.60
N TRP A 32 -3.87 -1.50 -3.73
CA TRP A 32 -5.29 -1.74 -3.94
C TRP A 32 -5.48 -3.04 -4.71
N ARG A 33 -6.48 -3.81 -4.33
CA ARG A 33 -6.82 -5.10 -4.96
C ARG A 33 -8.32 -5.16 -5.28
N SER A 34 -8.64 -5.68 -6.46
CA SER A 34 -10.02 -6.02 -6.85
C SER A 34 -10.38 -7.45 -6.44
N ASN A 35 -11.68 -7.78 -6.43
CA ASN A 35 -12.13 -9.16 -6.23
C ASN A 35 -11.67 -10.13 -7.33
N SER A 36 -11.39 -9.62 -8.53
CA SER A 36 -10.81 -10.38 -9.65
C SER A 36 -9.32 -10.67 -9.49
N GLY A 37 -8.66 -10.10 -8.48
CA GLY A 37 -7.25 -10.31 -8.17
C GLY A 37 -6.30 -9.32 -8.87
N GLN A 38 -6.81 -8.33 -9.60
CA GLN A 38 -5.99 -7.23 -10.10
C GLN A 38 -5.42 -6.43 -8.92
N MET A 39 -4.18 -5.97 -9.06
CA MET A 39 -3.49 -5.19 -8.04
C MET A 39 -2.92 -3.92 -8.65
N LYS A 40 -3.06 -2.82 -7.93
CA LYS A 40 -2.48 -1.51 -8.27
C LYS A 40 -1.69 -0.98 -7.09
N CYS A 41 -0.45 -0.57 -7.32
CA CYS A 41 0.41 0.03 -6.31
C CYS A 41 0.48 1.54 -6.56
N ILE A 42 0.07 2.34 -5.58
CA ILE A 42 0.04 3.81 -5.70
C ILE A 42 1.33 4.39 -5.11
N GLY A 43 2.12 5.06 -5.93
CA GLY A 43 3.44 5.58 -5.57
C GLY A 43 3.45 7.02 -5.06
N SER A 44 2.35 7.77 -5.19
CA SER A 44 2.29 9.18 -4.77
C SER A 44 0.86 9.67 -4.47
N ILE A 45 0.76 10.79 -3.74
CA ILE A 45 -0.52 11.48 -3.52
C ILE A 45 -1.12 11.95 -4.85
N ALA A 46 -0.31 12.43 -5.78
CA ALA A 46 -0.79 12.87 -7.09
C ALA A 46 -1.40 11.72 -7.90
N GLU A 47 -0.79 10.52 -7.84
CA GLU A 47 -1.34 9.32 -8.46
C GLU A 47 -2.64 8.87 -7.78
N LEU A 48 -2.70 8.91 -6.44
CA LEU A 48 -3.93 8.62 -5.69
C LEU A 48 -5.08 9.53 -6.13
N GLN A 49 -4.81 10.83 -6.26
CA GLN A 49 -5.80 11.83 -6.70
C GLN A 49 -6.35 11.52 -8.10
N GLN A 50 -5.46 11.16 -9.04
CA GLN A 50 -5.85 10.82 -10.41
C GLN A 50 -6.75 9.58 -10.44
N GLU A 51 -6.40 8.55 -9.66
CA GLU A 51 -7.16 7.31 -9.59
C GLU A 51 -8.51 7.48 -8.87
N VAL A 52 -8.56 8.32 -7.82
CA VAL A 52 -9.82 8.70 -7.16
C VAL A 52 -10.73 9.46 -8.11
N GLU A 53 -10.20 10.40 -8.89
CA GLU A 53 -11.00 11.14 -9.88
C GLU A 53 -11.50 10.21 -11.01
N LYS A 54 -10.67 9.27 -11.47
CA LYS A 54 -11.08 8.23 -12.42
C LYS A 54 -12.23 7.39 -11.86
N ALA A 55 -12.16 6.99 -10.60
CA ALA A 55 -13.22 6.24 -9.93
C ALA A 55 -14.51 7.06 -9.79
N ARG A 56 -14.41 8.33 -9.40
CA ARG A 56 -15.55 9.27 -9.35
C ARG A 56 -16.23 9.45 -10.72
N ALA A 57 -15.44 9.61 -11.78
CA ALA A 57 -15.95 9.71 -13.15
C ALA A 57 -16.70 8.45 -13.62
N ALA A 58 -16.35 7.27 -13.06
CA ALA A 58 -17.06 6.01 -13.28
C ALA A 58 -18.26 5.79 -12.34
N GLY A 59 -18.58 6.76 -11.47
CA GLY A 59 -19.73 6.70 -10.56
C GLY A 59 -19.44 6.07 -9.19
N ILE A 60 -18.18 5.83 -8.83
CA ILE A 60 -17.80 5.35 -7.50
C ILE A 60 -17.73 6.55 -6.54
N GLU A 61 -18.54 6.52 -5.48
CA GLU A 61 -18.48 7.51 -4.41
C GLU A 61 -17.15 7.42 -3.68
N ASN A 62 -16.47 8.57 -3.54
CA ASN A 62 -15.17 8.67 -2.88
C ASN A 62 -15.10 9.98 -2.08
N PRO A 63 -14.40 10.02 -0.94
CA PRO A 63 -14.12 11.27 -0.22
C PRO A 63 -13.15 12.15 -1.00
N ASP A 64 -13.05 13.43 -0.62
CA ASP A 64 -12.09 14.35 -1.23
C ASP A 64 -10.66 13.93 -0.89
N CYS A 65 -9.78 13.98 -1.89
CA CYS A 65 -8.36 13.64 -1.75
C CYS A 65 -7.51 14.90 -1.97
N PRO A 66 -7.38 15.81 -0.98
CA PRO A 66 -6.54 16.99 -1.12
C PRO A 66 -5.05 16.62 -1.17
N SER A 67 -4.19 17.55 -1.55
CA SER A 67 -2.74 17.31 -1.68
C SER A 67 -2.03 17.06 -0.34
N ASP A 68 -2.66 17.44 0.76
CA ASP A 68 -2.22 17.28 2.16
C ASP A 68 -3.06 16.24 2.91
N VAL A 69 -3.72 15.32 2.17
CA VAL A 69 -4.51 14.23 2.75
C VAL A 69 -3.70 13.41 3.74
N ASP A 70 -4.32 13.06 4.87
CA ASP A 70 -3.72 12.12 5.82
C ASP A 70 -3.76 10.70 5.22
N LEU A 71 -2.58 10.13 5.00
CA LEU A 71 -2.41 8.78 4.46
C LEU A 71 -2.45 7.69 5.53
N HIS A 72 -2.69 8.02 6.79
CA HIS A 72 -2.86 7.02 7.84
C HIS A 72 -4.22 6.35 7.78
N ARG A 73 -4.30 5.15 8.37
CA ARG A 73 -5.58 4.52 8.65
C ARG A 73 -6.31 5.32 9.74
N PRO A 74 -7.64 5.45 9.66
CA PRO A 74 -8.55 4.81 8.70
C PRO A 74 -8.77 5.59 7.40
N ILE A 75 -8.16 6.77 7.23
CA ILE A 75 -8.49 7.71 6.16
C ILE A 75 -8.15 7.13 4.80
N VAL A 76 -6.93 6.60 4.63
CA VAL A 76 -6.51 5.98 3.36
C VAL A 76 -7.35 4.75 2.99
N ASP A 77 -7.97 4.07 3.97
CA ASP A 77 -8.81 2.89 3.73
C ASP A 77 -10.16 3.26 3.08
N SER A 78 -10.54 4.55 3.09
CA SER A 78 -11.81 5.03 2.54
C SER A 78 -11.80 5.27 1.02
N PHE A 79 -10.62 5.31 0.39
CA PHE A 79 -10.49 5.50 -1.05
C PHE A 79 -10.70 4.18 -1.80
N VAL A 80 -11.66 4.18 -2.72
CA VAL A 80 -11.98 3.06 -3.61
C VAL A 80 -11.56 3.43 -5.03
N LEU A 81 -10.70 2.62 -5.62
CA LEU A 81 -10.19 2.86 -6.98
C LEU A 81 -10.97 2.03 -8.00
N LEU A 82 -10.78 2.33 -9.29
CA LEU A 82 -11.38 1.59 -10.39
C LEU A 82 -10.34 0.69 -11.06
N GLY A 83 -10.61 -0.61 -11.08
CA GLY A 83 -9.85 -1.61 -11.81
C GLY A 83 -9.98 -1.45 -13.33
N ASP A 84 -9.09 -2.08 -14.08
CA ASP A 84 -9.12 -2.00 -15.55
C ASP A 84 -10.28 -2.83 -16.14
N ASP A 85 -10.82 -3.75 -15.35
CA ASP A 85 -12.05 -4.49 -15.60
C ASP A 85 -13.33 -3.72 -15.22
N GLY A 86 -13.20 -2.51 -14.66
CA GLY A 86 -14.31 -1.69 -14.18
C GLY A 86 -14.80 -2.06 -12.78
N GLU A 87 -14.17 -3.02 -12.10
CA GLU A 87 -14.53 -3.42 -10.74
C GLU A 87 -13.89 -2.49 -9.70
N PRO A 88 -14.55 -2.24 -8.55
CA PRO A 88 -13.96 -1.47 -7.47
C PRO A 88 -12.77 -2.20 -6.84
N MET A 89 -11.75 -1.43 -6.47
CA MET A 89 -10.56 -1.91 -5.77
C MET A 89 -10.49 -1.31 -4.37
N HIS A 90 -10.12 -2.13 -3.40
CA HIS A 90 -9.94 -1.72 -2.01
C HIS A 90 -8.49 -1.89 -1.58
N ARG A 91 -8.01 -1.02 -0.69
CA ARG A 91 -6.65 -1.13 -0.16
C ARG A 91 -6.51 -2.42 0.65
N GLU A 92 -5.38 -3.11 0.51
CA GLU A 92 -5.01 -4.22 1.38
C GLU A 92 -4.93 -3.73 2.84
N PRO A 93 -5.45 -4.48 3.84
CA PRO A 93 -5.61 -3.99 5.21
C PRO A 93 -4.29 -3.87 5.99
N PHE A 94 -3.18 -4.31 5.40
CA PHE A 94 -1.88 -4.40 6.06
C PHE A 94 -1.15 -3.06 6.14
N VAL A 95 -0.22 -2.98 7.09
CA VAL A 95 0.80 -1.93 7.19
C VAL A 95 2.19 -2.53 6.93
N MET A 96 3.16 -1.68 6.63
CA MET A 96 4.57 -2.04 6.42
C MET A 96 5.25 -2.45 7.74
N ASP A 97 6.29 -3.28 7.62
CA ASP A 97 7.19 -3.62 8.72
C ASP A 97 7.99 -2.38 9.15
N CYS A 98 8.11 -2.11 10.45
CA CYS A 98 8.75 -0.90 10.95
C CYS A 98 10.25 -0.81 10.63
N TRP A 99 10.90 -1.96 10.38
CA TRP A 99 12.28 -2.02 9.89
C TRP A 99 12.44 -1.45 8.48
N PHE A 100 11.35 -1.34 7.72
CA PHE A 100 11.36 -0.67 6.42
C PHE A 100 11.35 0.86 6.56
N ASP A 101 10.76 1.38 7.64
CA ASP A 101 10.65 2.82 7.91
C ASP A 101 11.90 3.40 8.64
N SER A 102 12.84 2.55 9.08
CA SER A 102 14.04 2.93 9.87
C SER A 102 15.26 3.22 9.01
#